data_AF-A0A2A3VMZ5-F1
#
_entry.id   AF-A0A2A3VMZ5-F1
#
_cell.length_a   1.000
_cell.length_b   1.000
_cell.length_c   1.000
_cell.angle_alpha   90.00
_cell.angle_beta   90.00
_cell.angle_gamma   90.00
#
_symmetry.space_group_name_H-M   'P 1'
#
loop_
_entity.id
_entity.type
_entity.pdbx_description
1 polymer ?
#
loop_
_entity_poly.entity_id
_entity_poly.type
_entity_poly.pdbx_seq_one_letter_code
_entity_poly.pdbx_strand_id
1 'polypeptide(L)'
;MTIARYILPLLLACIAAPTADAQTSNPQQAADELRAAATGYALTTMATVQQSLDVRCGRMPGEAGPRAQAAYRTWLDRNTPALEGAIRHLQTMSQAVAEAQGGDAGRQFGEARIAEATMVALRSIATVFPDGTADDPTCARILHLATAGEMDLLRHPEFGVVLEQLGRAAD
;
A
#
# COMPACT_ATOMS: atom_id res chain seq x y z
N MET A 1 -13.92 -76.42 20.98
CA MET A 1 -12.62 -76.14 21.63
C MET A 1 -12.07 -74.87 21.00
N THR A 2 -11.94 -73.81 21.82
CA THR A 2 -10.89 -72.76 21.83
C THR A 2 -10.59 -72.04 20.49
N ILE A 3 -10.59 -70.72 20.33
CA ILE A 3 -9.62 -69.69 20.80
C ILE A 3 -10.15 -68.36 20.22
N ALA A 4 -10.55 -67.39 21.04
CA ALA A 4 -9.77 -66.22 21.47
C ALA A 4 -9.53 -65.14 20.38
N ARG A 5 -10.04 -63.95 20.73
CA ARG A 5 -9.80 -62.63 20.15
C ARG A 5 -8.30 -62.27 20.21
N TYR A 6 -7.75 -61.76 19.12
CA TYR A 6 -6.49 -61.01 19.05
C TYR A 6 -6.80 -59.78 18.16
N ILE A 7 -6.97 -58.57 18.68
CA ILE A 7 -5.93 -57.60 19.12
C ILE A 7 -4.75 -57.57 18.15
N LEU A 8 -4.82 -56.66 17.19
CA LEU A 8 -3.66 -56.19 16.43
C LEU A 8 -3.38 -54.73 16.86
N PRO A 9 -2.17 -54.40 17.33
CA PRO A 9 -1.87 -53.12 17.93
C PRO A 9 -1.60 -52.02 16.88
N LEU A 10 -1.97 -50.80 17.27
CA LEU A 10 -1.71 -49.53 16.61
C LEU A 10 -0.23 -49.41 16.16
N LEU A 11 -0.06 -49.10 14.87
CA LEU A 11 1.12 -48.43 14.34
C LEU A 11 1.21 -47.02 14.96
N LEU A 12 2.16 -46.85 15.87
CA LEU A 12 2.59 -45.55 16.35
C LEU A 12 3.39 -44.88 15.23
N ALA A 13 2.71 -44.16 14.34
CA ALA A 13 3.36 -43.24 13.43
C ALA A 13 3.94 -42.09 14.28
N CYS A 14 5.27 -41.98 14.31
CA CYS A 14 5.96 -40.78 14.78
C CYS A 14 5.51 -39.61 13.90
N ILE A 15 4.51 -38.87 14.37
CA ILE A 15 4.19 -37.54 13.87
C ILE A 15 5.38 -36.68 14.28
N ALA A 16 6.34 -36.52 13.36
CA ALA A 16 7.25 -35.40 13.41
C ALA A 16 6.38 -34.15 13.26
N ALA A 17 6.00 -33.56 14.39
CA ALA A 17 5.39 -32.25 14.41
C ALA A 17 6.33 -31.30 13.66
N PRO A 18 5.85 -30.49 12.71
CA PRO A 18 6.65 -29.38 12.21
C PRO A 18 7.01 -28.54 13.43
N THR A 19 8.30 -28.48 13.75
CA THR A 19 8.82 -27.47 14.66
C THR A 19 8.40 -26.15 14.08
N ALA A 20 7.49 -25.46 14.78
CA ALA A 20 7.20 -24.08 14.52
C ALA A 20 8.51 -23.33 14.76
N ASP A 21 9.27 -23.09 13.69
CA ASP A 21 10.34 -22.12 13.68
C ASP A 21 9.68 -20.78 14.00
N ALA A 22 9.78 -20.38 15.25
CA ALA A 22 9.55 -19.02 15.66
C ALA A 22 10.58 -18.16 14.92
N GLN A 23 10.19 -17.67 13.74
CA GLN A 23 10.92 -16.65 13.01
C GLN A 23 11.03 -15.45 13.94
N THR A 24 12.17 -15.34 14.62
CA THR A 24 12.59 -14.12 15.27
C THR A 24 13.02 -13.19 14.15
N SER A 25 12.09 -12.37 13.65
CA SER A 25 12.40 -11.36 12.64
C SER A 25 13.55 -10.51 13.15
N ASN A 26 14.67 -10.46 12.43
CA ASN A 26 15.77 -9.55 12.74
C ASN A 26 15.20 -8.11 12.78
N PRO A 27 15.51 -7.28 13.80
CA PRO A 27 15.03 -5.90 13.88
C PRO A 27 15.23 -5.09 12.60
N GLN A 28 16.30 -5.37 11.85
CA GLN A 28 16.54 -4.72 10.56
C GLN A 28 15.52 -5.14 9.49
N GLN A 29 15.19 -6.43 9.42
CA GLN A 29 14.19 -6.95 8.48
C GLN A 29 12.82 -6.36 8.77
N ALA A 30 12.43 -6.26 10.05
CA ALA A 30 11.16 -5.63 10.44
C ALA A 30 11.12 -4.15 10.03
N ALA A 31 12.24 -3.42 10.16
CA ALA A 31 12.33 -2.04 9.71
C ALA A 31 12.25 -1.91 8.18
N ASP A 32 12.86 -2.83 7.42
CA ASP A 32 12.79 -2.86 5.96
C ASP A 32 11.37 -3.18 5.48
N GLU A 33 10.69 -4.15 6.10
CA GLU A 33 9.29 -4.46 5.84
C GLU A 33 8.37 -3.27 6.11
N LEU A 34 8.61 -2.53 7.20
CA LEU A 34 7.84 -1.33 7.54
C LEU A 34 8.06 -0.20 6.51
N ARG A 35 9.28 0.01 6.01
CA ARG A 35 9.54 0.98 4.93
C ARG A 35 8.85 0.58 3.63
N ALA A 36 8.90 -0.70 3.27
CA ALA A 36 8.20 -1.20 2.09
C ALA A 36 6.67 -1.01 2.23
N ALA A 37 6.09 -1.28 3.40
CA ALA A 37 4.69 -1.05 3.69
C ALA A 37 4.32 0.44 3.62
N ALA A 38 5.14 1.32 4.21
CA ALA A 38 4.95 2.76 4.15
C ALA A 38 5.00 3.29 2.70
N THR A 39 5.94 2.81 1.89
CA THR A 39 6.01 3.12 0.45
C THR A 39 4.75 2.66 -0.28
N GLY A 40 4.29 1.43 -0.02
CA GLY A 40 3.04 0.92 -0.58
C GLY A 40 1.83 1.81 -0.23
N TYR A 41 1.71 2.18 1.05
CA TYR A 41 0.68 3.11 1.52
C TYR A 41 0.76 4.45 0.78
N ALA A 42 1.93 5.07 0.69
CA ALA A 42 2.08 6.36 0.01
C ALA A 42 1.65 6.33 -1.46
N LEU A 43 2.06 5.29 -2.20
CA LEU A 43 1.69 5.11 -3.61
C LEU A 43 0.19 4.85 -3.77
N THR A 44 -0.40 4.03 -2.89
CA THR A 44 -1.85 3.79 -2.90
C THR A 44 -2.62 5.05 -2.58
N THR A 45 -2.24 5.80 -1.54
CA THR A 45 -2.92 7.05 -1.16
C THR A 45 -2.83 8.07 -2.28
N MET A 46 -1.66 8.26 -2.92
CA MET A 46 -1.51 9.12 -4.08
C MET A 46 -2.49 8.75 -5.20
N ALA A 47 -2.52 7.47 -5.58
CA ALA A 47 -3.43 6.99 -6.61
C ALA A 47 -4.91 7.19 -6.21
N THR A 48 -5.27 6.95 -4.94
CA THR A 48 -6.63 7.19 -4.43
C THR A 48 -7.01 8.67 -4.49
N VAL A 49 -6.14 9.57 -4.03
CA VAL A 49 -6.41 11.02 -4.02
C VAL A 49 -6.53 11.53 -5.45
N GLN A 50 -5.58 11.18 -6.33
CA GLN A 50 -5.60 11.59 -7.73
C GLN A 50 -6.87 11.12 -8.43
N GLN A 51 -7.21 9.83 -8.34
CA GLN A 51 -8.41 9.33 -8.99
C GLN A 51 -9.68 9.97 -8.43
N SER A 52 -9.73 10.25 -7.12
CA SER A 52 -10.92 10.84 -6.51
C SER A 52 -11.07 12.32 -6.87
N LEU A 53 -10.03 13.13 -6.66
CA LEU A 53 -10.10 14.59 -6.79
C LEU A 53 -9.81 15.09 -8.19
N ASP A 54 -8.86 14.50 -8.91
CA ASP A 54 -8.46 14.95 -10.24
C ASP A 54 -9.31 14.29 -11.34
N VAL A 55 -9.55 12.98 -11.23
CA VAL A 55 -10.25 12.21 -12.28
C VAL A 55 -11.76 12.20 -12.10
N ARG A 56 -12.30 11.79 -10.95
CA ARG A 56 -13.75 11.66 -10.74
C ARG A 56 -14.38 13.02 -10.45
N CYS A 57 -14.02 13.63 -9.33
CA CYS A 57 -14.59 14.91 -8.92
C CYS A 57 -14.11 16.07 -9.80
N GLY A 58 -12.86 16.02 -10.26
CA GLY A 58 -12.28 17.07 -11.11
C GLY A 58 -12.94 17.23 -12.48
N ARG A 59 -13.73 16.24 -12.93
CA ARG A 59 -14.50 16.29 -14.18
C ARG A 59 -15.95 16.72 -14.00
N MET A 60 -16.38 17.02 -12.77
CA MET A 60 -17.73 17.52 -12.52
C MET A 60 -17.94 18.90 -13.16
N PRO A 61 -19.16 19.17 -13.68
CA PRO A 61 -19.46 20.46 -14.28
C PRO A 61 -19.48 21.60 -13.24
N GLY A 62 -19.36 22.84 -13.73
CA GLY A 62 -19.40 24.03 -12.90
C GLY A 62 -18.18 24.15 -11.98
N GLU A 63 -18.37 24.79 -10.82
CA GLU A 63 -17.30 25.10 -9.86
C GLU A 63 -16.77 23.88 -9.08
N ALA A 64 -17.50 22.76 -9.07
CA ALA A 64 -17.11 21.57 -8.31
C ALA A 64 -15.82 20.95 -8.83
N GLY A 65 -15.68 20.78 -10.15
CA GLY A 65 -14.50 20.21 -10.79
C GLY A 65 -13.21 21.00 -10.52
N PRO A 66 -13.15 22.29 -10.85
CA PRO A 66 -11.99 23.13 -10.57
C PRO A 66 -11.58 23.17 -9.09
N ARG A 67 -12.56 23.16 -8.17
CA ARG A 67 -12.29 23.11 -6.72
C ARG A 67 -11.66 21.78 -6.30
N ALA A 68 -12.13 20.66 -6.83
CA ALA A 68 -11.55 19.34 -6.54
C ALA A 68 -10.09 19.26 -7.06
N GLN A 69 -9.83 19.74 -8.27
CA GLN A 69 -8.47 19.79 -8.83
C GLN A 69 -7.54 20.71 -8.04
N ALA A 70 -8.04 21.86 -7.55
CA ALA A 70 -7.27 22.74 -6.69
C ALA A 70 -6.90 22.08 -5.35
N ALA A 71 -7.83 21.33 -4.77
CA ALA A 71 -7.54 20.55 -3.56
C ALA A 71 -6.55 19.41 -3.82
N TYR A 72 -6.62 18.74 -4.97
CA TYR A 72 -5.60 17.76 -5.36
C TYR A 72 -4.20 18.38 -5.43
N ARG A 73 -4.05 19.53 -6.10
CA ARG A 73 -2.76 20.23 -6.18
C ARG A 73 -2.24 20.63 -4.80
N THR A 74 -3.11 21.20 -3.96
CA THR A 74 -2.73 21.60 -2.60
C THR A 74 -2.33 20.39 -1.75
N TRP A 75 -3.05 19.26 -1.89
CA TRP A 75 -2.68 18.01 -1.23
C TRP A 75 -1.32 17.51 -1.74
N LEU A 76 -1.10 17.52 -3.06
CA LEU A 76 0.16 17.09 -3.67
C LEU A 76 1.32 17.92 -3.11
N ASP A 77 1.21 19.25 -3.13
CA ASP A 77 2.26 20.16 -2.62
C ASP A 77 2.67 19.84 -1.18
N ARG A 78 1.70 19.53 -0.29
CA ARG A 78 1.99 19.16 1.10
C ARG A 78 2.65 17.78 1.24
N ASN A 79 2.39 16.87 0.32
CA ASN A 79 2.78 15.46 0.41
C ASN A 79 3.97 15.10 -0.48
N THR A 80 4.41 16.00 -1.37
CA THR A 80 5.53 15.79 -2.31
C THR A 80 6.79 15.26 -1.64
N PRO A 81 7.30 15.82 -0.52
CA PRO A 81 8.54 15.30 0.09
C PRO A 81 8.42 13.82 0.51
N ALA A 82 7.28 13.43 1.09
CA ALA A 82 7.01 12.06 1.48
C ALA A 82 6.84 11.13 0.27
N LEU A 83 6.15 11.59 -0.78
CA LEU A 83 5.96 10.84 -2.02
C LEU A 83 7.28 10.58 -2.74
N GLU A 84 8.12 11.59 -2.88
CA GLU A 84 9.44 11.42 -3.48
C GLU A 84 10.31 10.44 -2.67
N GLY A 85 10.24 10.50 -1.33
CA GLY A 85 10.95 9.57 -0.46
C GLY A 85 10.51 8.12 -0.69
N ALA A 86 9.20 7.90 -0.78
CA ALA A 86 8.62 6.61 -1.08
C ALA A 86 9.02 6.10 -2.48
N ILE A 87 9.02 6.97 -3.49
CA ILE A 87 9.42 6.65 -4.87
C ILE A 87 10.90 6.26 -4.94
N ARG A 88 11.80 7.04 -4.30
CA ARG A 88 13.22 6.69 -4.21
C ARG A 88 13.43 5.34 -3.52
N HIS A 89 12.70 5.07 -2.44
CA HIS A 89 12.78 3.77 -1.77
C HIS A 89 12.36 2.62 -2.70
N LEU A 90 11.29 2.79 -3.47
CA LEU A 90 10.90 1.81 -4.50
C LEU A 90 11.99 1.62 -5.55
N GLN A 91 12.62 2.70 -6.01
CA GLN A 91 13.73 2.64 -6.97
C GLN A 91 14.93 1.87 -6.39
N THR A 92 15.28 2.08 -5.12
CA THR A 92 16.32 1.32 -4.43
C THR A 92 16.00 -0.18 -4.37
N MET A 93 14.75 -0.54 -4.04
CA MET A 93 14.33 -1.94 -4.05
C MET A 93 14.39 -2.56 -5.45
N SER A 94 13.92 -1.85 -6.47
CA SER A 94 14.02 -2.26 -7.87
C SER A 94 15.48 -2.46 -8.30
N GLN A 95 16.38 -1.57 -7.89
CA GLN A 95 17.81 -1.68 -8.19
C GLN A 95 18.43 -2.90 -7.51
N ALA A 96 18.11 -3.15 -6.24
CA ALA A 96 18.60 -4.34 -5.54
C ALA A 96 18.15 -5.65 -6.23
N VAL A 97 16.91 -5.70 -6.71
CA VAL A 97 16.42 -6.83 -7.53
C VAL A 97 17.16 -6.91 -8.86
N ALA A 98 17.42 -5.77 -9.52
CA ALA A 98 18.18 -5.74 -10.77
C ALA A 98 19.61 -6.27 -10.59
N GLU A 99 20.27 -5.91 -9.50
CA GLU A 99 21.63 -6.37 -9.17
C GLU A 99 21.66 -7.88 -8.88
N ALA A 100 20.62 -8.42 -8.24
CA ALA A 100 20.53 -9.83 -7.91
C ALA A 100 20.04 -10.72 -9.07
N GLN A 101 19.15 -10.21 -9.93
CA GLN A 101 18.36 -11.02 -10.88
C GLN A 101 18.37 -10.48 -12.33
N GLY A 102 19.04 -9.35 -12.59
CA GLY A 102 19.13 -8.71 -13.90
C GLY A 102 18.15 -7.55 -14.09
N GLY A 103 18.49 -6.63 -15.00
CA GLY A 103 17.77 -5.37 -15.21
C GLY A 103 16.27 -5.52 -15.50
N ASP A 104 15.88 -6.55 -16.26
CA ASP A 104 14.47 -6.82 -16.54
C ASP A 104 13.68 -7.20 -15.27
N ALA A 105 14.29 -7.95 -14.35
CA ALA A 105 13.64 -8.33 -13.09
C ALA A 105 13.40 -7.10 -12.20
N GLY A 106 14.37 -6.19 -12.09
CA GLY A 106 14.22 -4.97 -11.30
C GLY A 106 13.15 -4.02 -11.85
N ARG A 107 13.07 -3.91 -13.20
CA ARG A 107 12.00 -3.18 -13.88
C ARG A 107 10.62 -3.79 -13.60
N GLN A 108 10.48 -5.10 -13.81
CA GLN A 108 9.23 -5.82 -13.55
C GLN A 108 8.79 -5.70 -12.08
N PHE A 109 9.74 -5.75 -11.14
CA PHE A 109 9.46 -5.53 -9.73
C PHE A 109 8.84 -4.15 -9.47
N GLY A 110 9.46 -3.09 -9.99
CA GLY A 110 8.97 -1.72 -9.82
C GLY A 110 7.57 -1.52 -10.42
N GLU A 111 7.39 -1.98 -11.66
CA GLU A 111 6.10 -1.95 -12.37
C GLU A 111 5.02 -2.71 -11.60
N ALA A 112 5.33 -3.90 -11.08
CA ALA A 112 4.40 -4.71 -10.31
C ALA A 112 3.96 -4.02 -9.01
N ARG A 113 4.86 -3.36 -8.29
CA ARG A 113 4.53 -2.60 -7.07
C ARG A 113 3.62 -1.41 -7.37
N ILE A 114 3.88 -0.67 -8.45
CA ILE A 114 3.02 0.45 -8.87
C ILE A 114 1.63 -0.06 -9.31
N ALA A 115 1.59 -1.15 -10.07
CA ALA A 115 0.35 -1.77 -10.50
C ALA A 115 -0.48 -2.26 -9.30
N GLU A 116 0.16 -2.89 -8.32
CA GLU A 116 -0.48 -3.31 -7.07
C GLU A 116 -1.06 -2.13 -6.30
N ALA A 117 -0.29 -1.06 -6.09
CA ALA A 117 -0.77 0.15 -5.42
C ALA A 117 -1.97 0.76 -6.14
N THR A 118 -1.93 0.79 -7.48
CA THR A 118 -3.03 1.27 -8.33
C THR A 118 -4.28 0.40 -8.20
N MET A 119 -4.13 -0.92 -8.21
CA MET A 119 -5.26 -1.86 -8.03
C MET A 119 -5.90 -1.73 -6.65
N VAL A 120 -5.10 -1.58 -5.60
CA VAL A 120 -5.63 -1.30 -4.24
C VAL A 120 -6.39 0.01 -4.23
N ALA A 121 -5.83 1.07 -4.81
CA ALA A 121 -6.49 2.37 -4.89
C ALA A 121 -7.83 2.29 -5.64
N LEU A 122 -7.89 1.60 -6.79
CA LEU A 122 -9.12 1.40 -7.55
C LEU A 122 -10.19 0.63 -6.77
N ARG A 123 -9.80 -0.38 -5.98
CA ARG A 123 -10.74 -1.07 -5.09
C ARG A 123 -11.29 -0.14 -4.02
N SER A 124 -10.44 0.70 -3.41
CA SER A 124 -10.88 1.71 -2.44
C SER A 124 -11.80 2.76 -3.08
N ILE A 125 -11.51 3.19 -4.31
CA ILE A 125 -12.35 4.14 -5.04
C ILE A 125 -13.72 3.53 -5.35
N ALA A 126 -13.79 2.24 -5.67
CA ALA A 126 -15.06 1.56 -5.94
C ALA A 126 -15.97 1.47 -4.69
N THR A 127 -15.45 1.60 -3.47
CA THR A 127 -16.30 1.71 -2.27
C THR A 127 -16.88 3.10 -2.10
N VAL A 128 -16.19 4.12 -2.62
CA VAL A 128 -16.59 5.53 -2.53
C VAL A 128 -17.51 5.92 -3.69
N PHE A 129 -17.25 5.40 -4.89
CA PHE A 129 -18.00 5.61 -6.13
C PHE A 129 -18.45 4.25 -6.72
N PRO A 130 -19.44 3.58 -6.12
CA PRO A 130 -19.80 2.20 -6.46
C PRO A 130 -20.36 2.02 -7.88
N ASP A 131 -21.02 3.03 -8.42
CA ASP A 131 -21.51 3.08 -9.79
C ASP A 131 -20.50 3.73 -10.76
N GLY A 132 -19.33 4.13 -10.25
CA GLY A 132 -18.30 4.87 -10.98
C GLY A 132 -18.66 6.32 -11.30
N THR A 133 -19.80 6.83 -10.81
CA THR A 133 -20.27 8.19 -11.09
C THR A 133 -19.88 9.11 -9.94
N ALA A 134 -19.38 10.31 -10.26
CA ALA A 134 -19.15 11.35 -9.28
C ALA A 134 -20.44 12.12 -8.99
N ASP A 135 -20.75 12.35 -7.72
CA ASP A 135 -21.87 13.17 -7.27
C ASP A 135 -21.41 14.26 -6.29
N ASP A 136 -22.23 15.31 -6.14
CA ASP A 136 -21.90 16.48 -5.32
C ASP A 136 -21.63 16.10 -3.85
N PRO A 137 -22.49 15.32 -3.16
CA PRO A 137 -22.25 14.95 -1.76
C PRO A 137 -20.93 14.21 -1.54
N THR A 138 -20.62 13.23 -2.39
CA THR A 138 -19.42 12.41 -2.29
C THR A 138 -18.18 13.25 -2.56
N CYS A 139 -18.21 14.09 -3.60
CA CYS A 139 -17.09 14.96 -3.93
C CYS A 139 -16.87 16.06 -2.90
N ALA A 140 -17.93 16.63 -2.33
CA ALA A 140 -17.82 17.58 -1.22
C ALA A 140 -17.17 16.94 0.01
N ARG A 141 -17.52 15.67 0.33
CA ARG A 141 -16.90 14.93 1.44
C ARG A 141 -15.41 14.69 1.21
N ILE A 142 -15.01 14.19 0.03
CA ILE A 142 -13.59 13.91 -0.27
C ILE A 142 -12.79 15.22 -0.30
N LEU A 143 -13.36 16.27 -0.89
CA LEU A 143 -12.77 17.61 -0.87
C LEU A 143 -12.49 18.06 0.57
N HIS A 144 -13.46 17.91 1.47
CA HIS A 144 -13.29 18.26 2.89
C HIS A 144 -12.18 17.44 3.57
N LEU A 145 -12.12 16.13 3.36
CA LEU A 145 -11.08 15.28 3.93
C LEU A 145 -9.68 15.70 3.46
N ALA A 146 -9.53 16.01 2.16
CA ALA A 146 -8.26 16.43 1.59
C ALA A 146 -7.84 17.83 2.06
N THR A 147 -8.78 18.77 2.23
CA THR A 147 -8.47 20.12 2.71
C THR A 147 -8.23 20.18 4.21
N ALA A 148 -8.86 19.30 4.99
CA ALA A 148 -8.61 19.13 6.43
C ALA A 148 -7.30 18.39 6.73
N GLY A 149 -6.64 17.84 5.70
CA GLY A 149 -5.40 17.06 5.82
C GLY A 149 -5.61 15.65 6.37
N GLU A 150 -6.85 15.16 6.45
CA GLU A 150 -7.14 13.79 6.91
C GLU A 150 -6.60 12.70 5.96
N MET A 151 -6.24 13.11 4.75
CA MET A 151 -5.60 12.27 3.73
C MET A 151 -4.10 12.55 3.58
N ASP A 152 -3.50 13.39 4.44
CA ASP A 152 -2.07 13.69 4.37
C ASP A 152 -1.25 12.50 4.91
N LEU A 153 -0.24 12.10 4.14
CA LEU A 153 0.59 10.92 4.37
C LEU A 153 1.26 10.93 5.75
N LEU A 154 1.76 12.09 6.17
CA LEU A 154 2.48 12.25 7.43
C LEU A 154 1.55 12.19 8.66
N ARG A 155 0.23 12.27 8.46
CA ARG A 155 -0.75 12.14 9.54
C ARG A 155 -1.16 10.68 9.80
N HIS A 156 -0.71 9.73 8.99
CA HIS A 156 -0.96 8.31 9.25
C HIS A 156 -0.21 7.86 10.52
N PRO A 157 -0.88 7.27 11.52
CA PRO A 157 -0.26 6.97 12.81
C PRO A 157 0.86 5.93 12.71
N GLU A 158 0.75 4.99 11.78
CA GLU A 158 1.73 3.92 11.61
C GLU A 158 2.87 4.29 10.65
N PHE A 159 2.58 5.09 9.63
CA PHE A 159 3.51 5.31 8.50
C PHE A 159 4.06 6.72 8.44
N GLY A 160 3.47 7.69 9.13
CA GLY A 160 3.85 9.09 9.03
C GLY A 160 5.33 9.33 9.36
N VAL A 161 5.81 8.75 10.47
CA VAL A 161 7.21 8.87 10.89
C VAL A 161 8.16 8.21 9.87
N VAL A 162 7.78 7.06 9.32
CA VAL A 162 8.60 6.32 8.35
C VAL A 162 8.70 7.09 7.03
N LEU A 163 7.58 7.63 6.56
CA LEU A 163 7.52 8.45 5.36
C LEU A 163 8.27 9.77 5.51
N GLU A 164 8.23 10.37 6.70
CA GLU A 164 9.04 11.55 7.00
C GLU A 164 10.54 11.24 6.92
N GLN A 165 10.97 10.11 7.47
CA GLN A 165 12.38 9.67 7.39
C GLN A 165 12.81 9.40 5.96
N LEU A 166 11.99 8.70 5.17
CA LEU A 166 12.23 8.47 3.74
C LEU A 166 12.30 9.79 2.95
N GLY A 167 11.46 10.76 3.32
CA GLY A 167 11.43 12.09 2.70
C GLY A 167 12.69 12.92 2.99
N ARG A 168 13.32 12.77 4.16
CA ARG A 168 14.56 13.49 4.51
C ARG A 168 15.84 12.84 3.96
N ALA A 169 15.83 11.54 3.72
CA ALA A 169 16.98 10.82 3.13
C ALA A 169 17.19 11.11 1.63
N ALA A 170 16.47 12.11 1.13
CA ALA A 170 16.31 12.53 -0.25
C ALA A 170 17.21 13.69 -0.68
N ASP A 171 17.56 14.50 0.31
CA ASP A 171 18.27 15.77 0.19
C ASP A 171 19.75 15.56 0.50
#